data_AF-A0A7J4F952-F1
#
_entry.id   AF-A0A7J4F952-F1
#
_cell.length_a   1.000
_cell.length_b   1.000
_cell.length_c   1.000
_cell.angle_alpha   90.00
_cell.angle_beta   90.00
_cell.angle_gamma   90.00
#
_symmetry.space_group_name_H-M   'P 1'
#
loop_
_entity.id
_entity.type
_entity.pdbx_description
1 polymer ?
#
loop_
_entity_poly.entity_id
_entity_poly.type
_entity_poly.pdbx_seq_one_letter_code
_entity_poly.pdbx_strand_id
1 'polypeptide(L)'
;MKKVYGIEAHDYPKRKEVYGFGKEMAYDLSKYGPFGRYAWRVPFEHLDKEGARGWLRFYFKGDGTLHKGDLPTDISIRAHSVNKQGLEEVRILLENEFGIRSYVYLHPRERSEATKNWSDLYELEVPNVRKFRDEIGFVSPEKRGKLDNIIKRFWGE
;
A
#
# COMPACT_ATOMS: atom_id res chain seq x y z
N MET A 1 -12.41 -18.81 -10.45
CA MET A 1 -12.52 -17.69 -9.50
C MET A 1 -12.54 -18.29 -8.09
N LYS A 2 -11.55 -17.97 -7.24
CA LYS A 2 -11.48 -18.56 -5.88
C LYS A 2 -12.49 -17.81 -5.02
N LYS A 3 -13.57 -18.47 -4.56
CA LYS A 3 -14.51 -17.87 -3.61
C LYS A 3 -13.80 -17.73 -2.26
N VAL A 4 -13.63 -16.50 -1.79
CA VAL A 4 -13.14 -16.22 -0.43
C VAL A 4 -14.37 -15.88 0.41
N TYR A 5 -14.53 -16.56 1.55
CA TYR A 5 -15.77 -16.55 2.37
C TYR A 5 -17.05 -17.01 1.64
N GLY A 6 -16.95 -17.66 0.47
CA GLY A 6 -18.15 -18.09 -0.28
C GLY A 6 -19.01 -16.95 -0.85
N ILE A 7 -18.58 -15.68 -0.73
CA ILE A 7 -19.35 -14.50 -1.11
C ILE A 7 -19.14 -14.17 -2.59
N GLU A 8 -20.22 -13.77 -3.25
CA GLU A 8 -20.17 -13.14 -4.58
C GLU A 8 -20.18 -11.62 -4.40
N ALA A 9 -19.10 -10.98 -4.85
CA ALA A 9 -18.98 -9.53 -4.79
C ALA A 9 -19.71 -8.88 -5.97
N HIS A 10 -20.44 -7.81 -5.71
CA HIS A 10 -21.08 -6.97 -6.72
C HIS A 10 -20.18 -5.77 -7.03
N ASP A 11 -19.74 -5.67 -8.28
CA ASP A 11 -19.01 -4.51 -8.78
C ASP A 11 -19.99 -3.41 -9.21
N TYR A 12 -19.75 -2.18 -8.76
CA TYR A 12 -20.47 -0.99 -9.19
C TYR A 12 -19.49 0.00 -9.84
N PRO A 13 -19.11 -0.20 -11.12
CA PRO A 13 -18.04 0.57 -11.76
C PRO A 13 -18.31 2.08 -11.79
N LYS A 14 -19.57 2.48 -11.95
CA LYS A 14 -19.99 3.90 -11.94
C LYS A 14 -19.72 4.60 -10.61
N ARG A 15 -19.72 3.84 -9.50
CA ARG A 15 -19.43 4.35 -8.15
C ARG A 15 -17.98 4.13 -7.72
N LYS A 16 -17.22 3.36 -8.51
CA LYS A 16 -15.86 2.89 -8.14
C LYS A 16 -15.86 2.11 -6.82
N GLU A 17 -16.94 1.35 -6.59
CA GLU A 17 -17.17 0.60 -5.35
C GLU A 17 -17.37 -0.87 -5.67
N VAL A 18 -16.89 -1.74 -4.78
CA VAL A 18 -17.16 -3.17 -4.80
C VAL A 18 -17.83 -3.53 -3.48
N TYR A 19 -19.00 -4.15 -3.54
CA TYR A 19 -19.74 -4.58 -2.36
C TYR A 19 -19.66 -6.09 -2.22
N GLY A 20 -19.24 -6.56 -1.05
CA GLY A 20 -19.38 -7.95 -0.62
C GLY A 20 -20.24 -7.99 0.63
N PHE A 21 -21.32 -8.77 0.61
CA PHE A 21 -22.19 -8.92 1.77
C PHE A 21 -22.01 -10.30 2.38
N GLY A 22 -21.45 -10.34 3.59
CA GLY A 22 -21.36 -11.56 4.36
C GLY A 22 -20.96 -11.27 5.80
N LYS A 23 -21.76 -11.82 6.73
CA LYS A 23 -21.59 -11.61 8.17
C LYS A 23 -20.21 -12.06 8.65
N GLU A 24 -19.81 -13.28 8.28
CA GLU A 24 -18.55 -13.88 8.69
C GLU A 24 -17.34 -13.08 8.19
N MET A 25 -17.34 -12.69 6.91
CA MET A 25 -16.32 -11.82 6.33
C MET A 25 -16.22 -10.49 7.08
N ALA A 26 -17.36 -9.84 7.37
CA ALA A 26 -17.36 -8.56 8.07
C ALA A 26 -16.78 -8.69 9.50
N TYR A 27 -17.17 -9.72 10.25
CA TYR A 27 -16.59 -9.98 11.57
C TYR A 27 -15.10 -10.25 11.50
N ASP A 28 -14.65 -11.05 10.54
CA ASP A 28 -13.25 -11.41 10.43
C ASP A 28 -12.38 -10.21 10.03
N LEU A 29 -12.77 -9.49 8.97
CA LEU A 29 -12.05 -8.31 8.49
C LEU A 29 -12.03 -7.17 9.52
N SER A 30 -13.06 -7.06 10.37
CA SER A 30 -13.12 -6.02 11.41
C SER A 30 -12.01 -6.12 12.45
N LYS A 31 -11.38 -7.29 12.61
CA LYS A 31 -10.22 -7.50 13.48
C LYS A 31 -8.98 -6.74 12.97
N TYR A 32 -8.87 -6.61 11.65
CA TYR A 32 -7.75 -5.97 10.95
C TYR A 32 -8.07 -4.55 10.50
N GLY A 33 -9.32 -4.14 10.55
CA GLY A 33 -9.77 -2.83 10.11
C GLY A 33 -11.09 -2.50 10.79
N PRO A 34 -11.07 -2.01 12.05
CA PRO A 34 -12.30 -1.73 12.78
C PRO A 34 -13.11 -0.65 12.06
N PHE A 35 -14.40 -0.92 11.89
CA PHE A 35 -15.31 -0.04 11.16
C PHE A 35 -15.33 1.38 11.75
N GLY A 36 -15.32 2.39 10.87
CA GLY A 36 -15.36 3.81 11.25
C GLY A 36 -14.05 4.34 11.85
N ARG A 37 -12.95 3.57 11.80
CA ARG A 37 -11.64 4.00 12.31
C ARG A 37 -10.57 3.86 11.24
N TYR A 38 -9.66 4.82 11.18
CA TYR A 38 -8.43 4.75 10.39
C TYR A 38 -7.34 3.96 11.14
N ALA A 39 -7.67 2.74 11.61
CA ALA A 39 -6.82 1.96 12.51
C ALA A 39 -6.65 0.52 12.03
N TRP A 40 -6.39 0.36 10.73
CA TRP A 40 -6.11 -0.93 10.12
C TRP A 40 -4.78 -1.52 10.60
N ARG A 41 -4.63 -2.85 10.51
CA ARG A 41 -3.47 -3.62 10.96
C ARG A 41 -3.08 -4.66 9.91
N VAL A 42 -1.79 -4.96 9.83
CA VAL A 42 -1.28 -6.08 9.02
C VAL A 42 -1.59 -7.39 9.75
N PRO A 43 -2.20 -8.40 9.08
CA PRO A 43 -2.54 -9.69 9.70
C PRO A 43 -1.32 -10.62 9.78
N PHE A 44 -0.25 -10.21 10.49
CA PHE A 44 1.04 -10.93 10.52
C PHE A 44 0.90 -12.43 10.81
N GLU A 45 -0.02 -12.80 11.69
CA GLU A 45 -0.27 -14.19 12.09
C GLU A 45 -0.78 -15.10 10.97
N HIS A 46 -1.19 -14.53 9.82
CA HIS A 46 -1.75 -15.24 8.69
C HIS A 46 -0.92 -15.10 7.41
N LEU A 47 0.24 -14.43 7.48
CA LEU A 47 1.08 -14.18 6.32
C LEU A 47 2.34 -15.04 6.40
N ASP A 48 2.46 -15.98 5.47
CA ASP A 48 3.78 -16.45 5.03
C ASP A 48 4.38 -15.43 4.03
N LYS A 49 5.60 -15.68 3.54
CA LYS A 49 6.28 -14.77 2.61
C LYS A 49 5.46 -14.48 1.33
N GLU A 50 4.75 -15.47 0.80
CA GLU A 50 3.91 -15.29 -0.40
C GLU A 50 2.65 -14.48 -0.08
N GLY A 51 2.03 -14.75 1.06
CA GLY A 51 0.93 -13.97 1.60
C GLY A 51 1.32 -12.52 1.83
N ALA A 52 2.48 -12.27 2.44
CA ALA A 52 3.05 -10.95 2.65
C ALA A 52 3.25 -10.21 1.32
N ARG A 53 3.81 -10.89 0.31
CA ARG A 53 3.96 -10.34 -1.05
C ARG A 53 2.61 -9.94 -1.63
N GLY A 54 1.62 -10.84 -1.54
CA GLY A 54 0.26 -10.59 -2.01
C GLY A 54 -0.40 -9.41 -1.30
N TRP A 55 -0.31 -9.37 0.03
CA TRP A 55 -0.86 -8.30 0.86
C TRP A 55 -0.24 -6.95 0.49
N LEU A 56 1.10 -6.86 0.43
CA LEU A 56 1.81 -5.63 0.05
C LEU A 56 1.45 -5.16 -1.37
N ARG A 57 1.33 -6.09 -2.31
CA ARG A 57 0.87 -5.81 -3.68
C ARG A 57 -0.49 -5.10 -3.71
N PHE A 58 -1.44 -5.57 -2.90
CA PHE A 58 -2.77 -4.96 -2.83
C PHE A 58 -2.78 -3.66 -2.01
N TYR A 59 -1.98 -3.58 -0.95
CA TYR A 59 -1.78 -2.35 -0.20
C TYR A 59 -1.24 -1.22 -1.10
N PHE A 60 -0.13 -1.44 -1.80
CA PHE A 60 0.44 -0.45 -2.73
C PHE A 60 -0.39 -0.26 -4.01
N LYS A 61 -1.33 -1.16 -4.32
CA LYS A 61 -2.33 -0.89 -5.36
C LYS A 61 -3.27 0.23 -4.91
N GLY A 62 -3.77 0.16 -3.67
CA GLY A 62 -4.68 1.13 -3.07
C GLY A 62 -3.99 2.45 -2.72
N ASP A 63 -2.97 2.39 -1.86
CA ASP A 63 -2.37 3.59 -1.24
C ASP A 63 -1.00 3.96 -1.82
N GLY A 64 -0.40 3.08 -2.63
CA GLY A 64 0.93 3.26 -3.18
C GLY A 64 0.99 4.18 -4.38
N THR A 65 1.94 5.11 -4.38
CA THR A 65 2.25 6.02 -5.48
C THR A 65 3.75 5.94 -5.80
N LEU A 66 4.09 6.05 -7.09
CA LEU A 66 5.48 6.16 -7.54
C LEU A 66 5.86 7.64 -7.56
N HIS A 67 6.77 8.04 -6.68
CA HIS A 67 7.39 9.35 -6.70
C HIS A 67 8.58 9.34 -7.65
N LYS A 68 8.68 10.40 -8.46
CA LYS A 68 9.75 10.59 -9.42
C LYS A 68 10.38 11.95 -9.19
N GLY A 69 11.69 11.97 -9.02
CA GLY A 69 12.50 13.18 -9.20
C GLY A 69 13.35 13.08 -10.46
N ASP A 70 14.29 14.01 -10.57
CA ASP A 70 15.19 14.11 -11.72
C ASP A 70 16.44 13.23 -11.56
N LEU A 71 16.74 12.78 -10.34
CA LEU A 71 17.87 11.92 -10.03
C LEU A 71 17.43 10.51 -9.60
N PRO A 72 18.29 9.48 -9.79
CA PRO A 72 18.02 8.13 -9.30
C PRO A 72 17.67 8.05 -7.80
N THR A 73 18.27 8.93 -6.99
CA THR A 73 18.06 9.02 -5.54
C THR A 73 16.70 9.58 -5.14
N ASP A 74 16.02 10.26 -6.07
CA ASP A 74 14.75 10.96 -5.82
C ASP A 74 13.55 10.11 -6.27
N ILE A 75 13.80 8.84 -6.58
CA ILE A 75 12.77 7.90 -7.02
C ILE A 75 12.45 7.00 -5.84
N SER A 76 11.19 6.99 -5.43
CA SER A 76 10.73 6.15 -4.34
C SER A 76 9.28 5.75 -4.52
N ILE A 77 8.89 4.66 -3.85
CA ILE A 77 7.48 4.30 -3.72
C ILE A 77 6.99 4.85 -2.41
N ARG A 78 5.87 5.56 -2.44
CA ARG A 78 5.31 6.26 -1.29
C ARG A 78 3.90 5.81 -1.00
N ALA A 79 3.51 5.78 0.26
CA ALA A 79 2.12 5.61 0.68
C ALA A 79 1.81 6.59 1.81
N HIS A 80 0.60 7.16 1.80
CA HIS A 80 0.17 8.13 2.80
C HIS A 80 -0.95 7.56 3.66
N SER A 81 -0.89 7.82 4.96
CA SER A 81 -1.94 7.39 5.87
C SER A 81 -1.95 8.22 7.15
N VAL A 82 -3.13 8.44 7.73
CA VAL A 82 -3.25 8.97 9.10
C VAL A 82 -2.95 7.89 10.14
N ASN A 83 -2.92 6.62 9.73
CA ASN A 83 -2.60 5.47 10.57
C ASN A 83 -1.09 5.24 10.62
N LYS A 84 -0.37 5.97 11.47
CA LYS A 84 1.08 5.78 11.65
C LYS A 84 1.43 4.33 11.99
N GLN A 85 0.70 3.71 12.91
CA GLN A 85 0.98 2.36 13.35
C GLN A 85 0.85 1.36 12.19
N GLY A 86 -0.19 1.48 11.37
CA GLY A 86 -0.32 0.67 10.16
C GLY A 86 0.87 0.83 9.21
N LEU A 87 1.35 2.05 8.97
CA LEU A 87 2.55 2.27 8.14
C LEU A 87 3.80 1.63 8.72
N GLU A 88 3.98 1.68 10.04
CA GLU A 88 5.11 1.00 10.71
C GLU A 88 5.02 -0.52 10.56
N GLU A 89 3.82 -1.09 10.56
CA GLU A 89 3.64 -2.52 10.28
C GLU A 89 3.97 -2.87 8.83
N VAL A 90 3.61 -2.02 7.86
CA VAL A 90 4.04 -2.19 6.46
C VAL A 90 5.56 -2.11 6.36
N ARG A 91 6.19 -1.17 7.06
CA ARG A 91 7.66 -1.04 7.14
C ARG A 91 8.32 -2.32 7.67
N ILE A 92 7.78 -2.88 8.75
CA ILE A 92 8.25 -4.14 9.35
C ILE A 92 8.08 -5.30 8.35
N LEU A 93 6.95 -5.40 7.68
CA LEU A 93 6.68 -6.45 6.71
C LEU A 93 7.66 -6.38 5.50
N LEU A 94 7.94 -5.17 5.00
CA LEU A 94 8.92 -4.93 3.93
C LEU A 94 10.34 -5.36 4.33
N GLU A 95 10.78 -4.99 5.54
CA GLU A 95 12.13 -5.32 6.01
C GLU A 95 12.26 -6.81 6.34
N ASN A 96 11.33 -7.40 7.09
CA ASN A 96 11.47 -8.76 7.58
C ASN A 96 11.33 -9.81 6.47
N GLU A 97 10.38 -9.64 5.56
CA GLU A 97 10.07 -10.67 4.55
C GLU A 97 10.90 -10.52 3.27
N PHE A 98 11.31 -9.28 2.97
CA PHE A 98 11.97 -8.95 1.70
C PHE A 98 13.29 -8.21 1.87
N GLY A 99 13.69 -7.81 3.08
CA GLY A 99 14.90 -7.00 3.32
C GLY A 99 14.84 -5.66 2.58
N ILE A 100 13.65 -5.07 2.45
CA ILE A 100 13.43 -3.78 1.81
C ILE A 100 13.36 -2.70 2.89
N ARG A 101 14.44 -1.93 3.01
CA ARG A 101 14.47 -0.76 3.90
C ARG A 101 13.47 0.28 3.45
N SER A 102 12.78 0.85 4.42
CA SER A 102 11.78 1.89 4.22
C SER A 102 11.66 2.76 5.46
N TYR A 103 11.07 3.94 5.31
CA TYR A 103 11.02 4.96 6.35
C TYR A 103 9.61 5.47 6.53
N VAL A 104 9.21 5.72 7.78
CA VAL A 104 7.94 6.36 8.11
C VAL A 104 8.22 7.70 8.77
N TYR A 105 7.63 8.77 8.22
CA TYR A 105 7.80 10.11 8.74
C TYR A 105 6.51 10.93 8.64
N LEU A 106 6.46 12.05 9.35
CA LEU A 106 5.36 13.01 9.24
C LEU A 106 5.42 13.67 7.86
N HIS A 107 4.34 13.57 7.09
CA HIS A 107 4.26 14.20 5.78
C HIS A 107 4.07 15.72 5.95
N PRO A 108 4.96 16.55 5.38
CA PRO A 108 4.82 18.00 5.45
C PRO A 108 3.62 18.42 4.58
N ARG A 109 2.46 18.63 5.20
CA ARG A 109 1.34 19.27 4.51
C ARG A 109 1.66 20.75 4.31
N GLU A 110 1.49 21.26 3.09
CA GLU A 110 1.22 22.68 2.91
C GLU A 110 -0.09 22.97 3.64
N ARG A 111 0.00 23.69 4.77
CA ARG A 111 -1.19 24.16 5.49
C ARG A 111 -1.86 25.23 4.64
N SER A 112 -2.76 24.84 3.75
CA SER A 112 -3.69 25.82 3.18
C SER A 112 -4.72 26.18 4.26
N GLU A 113 -4.95 27.47 4.49
CA GLU A 113 -5.97 27.95 5.45
C GLU A 113 -7.38 27.37 5.15
N ALA A 114 -7.60 26.92 3.92
CA ALA A 114 -8.83 26.29 3.45
C ALA A 114 -9.03 24.84 3.93
N THR A 115 -7.98 24.12 4.34
CA THR A 115 -8.08 22.71 4.77
C THR A 115 -7.65 22.55 6.22
N LYS A 116 -8.58 22.85 7.14
CA LYS A 116 -8.47 22.52 8.57
C LYS A 116 -8.56 21.00 8.81
N ASN A 117 -7.75 20.19 8.12
CA ASN A 117 -7.63 18.76 8.42
C ASN A 117 -6.68 18.59 9.61
N TRP A 118 -7.25 18.36 10.78
CA TRP A 118 -6.59 18.32 12.08
C TRP A 118 -5.74 17.06 12.34
N SER A 119 -5.85 16.03 11.50
CA SER A 119 -5.11 14.78 11.70
C SER A 119 -3.77 14.81 10.98
N ASP A 120 -2.71 14.45 11.70
CA ASP A 120 -1.38 14.22 11.13
C ASP A 120 -1.46 13.22 9.98
N LEU A 121 -0.76 13.53 8.89
CA LEU A 121 -0.56 12.61 7.77
C LEU A 121 0.85 12.07 7.85
N TYR A 122 0.99 10.76 7.76
CA TYR A 122 2.28 10.09 7.73
C TYR A 122 2.54 9.56 6.33
N GLU A 123 3.82 9.52 5.97
CA GLU A 123 4.31 8.98 4.72
C GLU A 123 5.23 7.79 5.01
N LEU A 124 4.96 6.68 4.32
CA LEU A 124 5.90 5.57 4.16
C LEU A 124 6.65 5.77 2.86
N GLU A 125 7.98 5.72 2.90
CA GLU A 125 8.85 5.83 1.74
C GLU A 125 9.72 4.57 1.57
N VAL A 126 9.70 4.02 0.37
CA VAL A 126 10.48 2.86 -0.06
C VAL A 126 11.45 3.32 -1.16
N PRO A 127 12.73 3.63 -0.82
CA PRO A 127 13.69 4.17 -1.79
C PRO A 127 14.23 3.12 -2.76
N ASN A 128 14.33 1.85 -2.34
CA ASN A 128 14.88 0.80 -3.20
C ASN A 128 13.81 0.24 -4.15
N VAL A 129 13.46 1.04 -5.16
CA VAL A 129 12.39 0.71 -6.12
C VAL A 129 12.70 -0.50 -7.00
N ARG A 130 13.99 -0.80 -7.23
CA ARG A 130 14.43 -2.00 -7.96
C ARG A 130 14.12 -3.27 -7.17
N LYS A 131 14.56 -3.33 -5.91
CA LYS A 131 14.24 -4.46 -5.04
C LYS A 131 12.74 -4.61 -4.83
N PHE A 132 12.02 -3.49 -4.73
CA PHE A 132 10.56 -3.54 -4.70
C PHE A 132 9.97 -4.15 -5.98
N ARG A 133 10.43 -3.75 -7.18
CA ARG A 133 9.97 -4.33 -8.46
C ARG A 133 10.14 -5.84 -8.47
N ASP A 134 11.32 -6.31 -8.07
CA ASP A 134 11.74 -7.71 -8.20
C ASP A 134 11.02 -8.60 -7.17
N GLU A 135 10.91 -8.15 -5.91
CA GLU A 135 10.34 -8.95 -4.83
C GLU A 135 8.82 -8.85 -4.71
N ILE A 136 8.26 -7.67 -5.01
CA ILE A 136 6.85 -7.35 -4.77
C ILE A 136 6.21 -6.94 -6.10
N GLY A 137 6.59 -5.80 -6.64
CA GLY A 137 6.05 -5.23 -7.86
C GLY A 137 4.61 -4.74 -7.73
N PHE A 138 4.12 -4.03 -8.76
CA PHE A 138 2.75 -3.55 -8.80
C PHE A 138 1.79 -4.56 -9.44
N VAL A 139 0.57 -4.64 -8.90
CA VAL A 139 -0.53 -5.40 -9.50
C VAL A 139 -0.99 -4.75 -10.81
N SER A 140 -1.10 -3.41 -10.83
CA SER A 140 -1.55 -2.68 -12.02
C SER A 140 -0.49 -2.72 -13.13
N PRO A 141 -0.84 -3.15 -14.36
CA PRO A 141 0.07 -3.09 -15.51
C PRO A 141 0.59 -1.68 -15.79
N GLU A 142 -0.24 -0.66 -15.59
CA GLU A 142 0.15 0.73 -15.80
C GLU A 142 1.22 1.19 -14.80
N LYS A 143 1.01 0.92 -13.49
CA LYS A 143 2.00 1.25 -12.45
C LYS A 143 3.29 0.46 -12.65
N ARG A 144 3.19 -0.80 -13.09
CA ARG A 144 4.34 -1.65 -13.41
C ARG A 144 5.14 -1.07 -14.58
N GLY A 145 4.50 -0.77 -15.70
CA GLY A 145 5.17 -0.19 -16.87
C GLY A 145 5.80 1.17 -16.55
N LYS A 146 5.16 2.00 -15.71
CA LYS A 146 5.78 3.23 -15.21
C LYS A 146 7.05 2.97 -14.42
N LEU A 147 7.02 2.00 -13.49
CA LEU A 147 8.19 1.61 -12.70
C LEU A 147 9.32 1.07 -13.59
N ASP A 148 8.99 0.19 -14.53
CA ASP A 148 9.97 -0.40 -15.45
C ASP A 148 10.62 0.67 -16.34
N ASN A 149 9.84 1.61 -16.88
CA ASN A 149 10.37 2.72 -17.68
C ASN A 149 11.30 3.62 -16.87
N ILE A 150 10.99 3.88 -15.60
CA ILE A 150 11.86 4.65 -14.72
C ILE A 150 13.15 3.89 -14.46
N ILE A 151 13.06 2.59 -14.15
CA ILE A 151 14.25 1.78 -13.90
C ILE A 151 15.14 1.74 -15.15
N LYS A 152 14.55 1.53 -16.33
CA LYS A 152 15.27 1.55 -17.60
C LYS A 152 15.96 2.89 -17.87
N ARG A 153 15.26 4.00 -17.61
CA ARG A 153 15.79 5.36 -17.83
C ARG A 153 17.04 5.65 -16.99
N PHE A 154 17.06 5.21 -15.74
CA PHE A 154 18.11 5.59 -14.79
C PHE A 154 19.18 4.51 -14.58
N TRP A 155 18.88 3.24 -14.86
CA TRP A 155 19.79 2.11 -14.65
C TRP A 155 20.05 1.26 -15.90
N GLY A 156 19.37 1.51 -17.02
CA GLY A 156 19.63 0.81 -18.29
C GLY A 156 19.17 -0.65 -18.36
N GLU A 157 18.35 -1.08 -17.40
CA GLU A 157 17.75 -2.42 -17.30
C GLU A 157 16.44 -2.59 -18.07
#